data_AF-A0AB72X491-F1
#
_entry.id   AF-A0AB72X491-F1
#
_cell.length_a   1.000
_cell.length_b   1.000
_cell.length_c   1.000
_cell.angle_alpha   90.00
_cell.angle_beta   90.00
_cell.angle_gamma   90.00
#
_symmetry.space_group_name_H-M   'P 1'
#
loop_
_entity.id
_entity.type
_entity.pdbx_description
1 polymer ?
#
loop_
_entity_poly.entity_id
_entity_poly.type
_entity_poly.pdbx_seq_one_letter_code
_entity_poly.pdbx_strand_id
1 'polypeptide(L)'
;MPSPLRSILSCLRPTSPAEERASTSTGHPAESATHAPRRAPVTLQGLASFDAQRMRERQVEIRALAPDTRRALSDGECQLGGYVQGRQIDGRPVEGRALDRLKLANETVMETRQALAHGRGNVVDDIQDSNGQSTIRAVAGRIVRTQLPSNYGPEVSIAASAMAAQAGNCGEHANVAAFLHAAKLGSGEYAYAVGSTTIDHRWAQWHAARARDPEHDIVMDPWGKGPAIFAVDGEFAGGQHDIGIAREYDQSTGAKAHADMSELQRDHHQQMQTNLHVVMEHLGPDFRIGDGAIFAVTPVISSEFAARVSQKMSAAPDAAKLAPKDRRLVRQAKERIRAGEPRMAPLRQEIHATQTARALGASGVREVTQAAARIAQVAADLENYPLASHPAQTAPENS
;
A
#
# COMPACT_ATOMS: atom_id res chain seq x y z
N MET A 1 -2.98 -30.64 -22.98
CA MET A 1 -2.28 -30.38 -21.70
C MET A 1 -0.83 -30.80 -21.83
N PRO A 2 0.12 -29.88 -21.65
CA PRO A 2 1.49 -30.23 -21.29
C PRO A 2 1.92 -29.60 -19.96
N SER A 3 2.76 -30.35 -19.24
CA SER A 3 3.23 -30.17 -17.87
C SER A 3 3.89 -28.83 -17.52
N PRO A 4 3.87 -28.42 -16.23
CA PRO A 4 4.64 -27.28 -15.75
C PRO A 4 6.13 -27.65 -15.61
N LEU A 5 6.99 -26.81 -16.16
CA LEU A 5 8.45 -26.90 -16.02
C LEU A 5 8.87 -26.55 -14.58
N ARG A 6 9.66 -27.47 -14.00
CA ARG A 6 10.25 -27.39 -12.68
C ARG A 6 11.16 -26.17 -12.53
N SER A 7 11.04 -25.51 -11.38
CA SER A 7 11.90 -24.43 -10.89
C SER A 7 13.37 -24.85 -10.80
N ILE A 8 14.29 -23.96 -11.18
CA ILE A 8 15.75 -24.14 -11.20
C ILE A 8 16.38 -23.95 -9.80
N LEU A 9 15.59 -23.90 -8.72
CA LEU A 9 16.07 -23.65 -7.36
C LEU A 9 16.19 -24.89 -6.45
N SER A 10 16.58 -26.06 -6.99
CA SER A 10 16.77 -27.27 -6.19
C SER A 10 18.22 -27.61 -5.81
N CYS A 11 19.17 -26.66 -5.88
CA CYS A 11 20.60 -26.95 -5.62
C CYS A 11 21.16 -26.48 -4.26
N LEU A 12 20.32 -26.20 -3.26
CA LEU A 12 20.82 -25.91 -1.90
C LEU A 12 19.92 -26.58 -0.85
N ARG A 13 20.24 -27.83 -0.51
CA ARG A 13 19.79 -28.46 0.75
C ARG A 13 20.93 -28.34 1.78
N PRO A 14 20.66 -27.86 3.00
CA PRO A 14 21.60 -27.98 4.09
C PRO A 14 21.61 -29.43 4.62
N THR A 15 22.80 -30.03 4.67
CA THR A 15 23.05 -31.28 5.40
C THR A 15 23.01 -31.03 6.89
N SER A 16 22.15 -31.76 7.61
CA SER A 16 22.16 -31.84 9.08
C SER A 16 23.47 -32.45 9.58
N PRO A 17 24.07 -31.96 10.68
CA PRO A 17 25.21 -32.62 11.30
C PRO A 17 24.72 -33.85 12.08
N ALA A 18 25.25 -35.01 11.72
CA ALA A 18 25.13 -36.23 12.49
C ALA A 18 26.02 -36.14 13.74
N GLU A 19 25.47 -36.59 14.87
CA GLU A 19 26.15 -36.81 16.14
C GLU A 19 27.34 -37.75 15.95
N GLU A 20 28.51 -37.40 16.49
CA GLU A 20 29.56 -38.39 16.75
C GLU A 20 29.99 -38.32 18.22
N ARG A 21 29.73 -39.44 18.89
CA ARG A 21 29.99 -39.71 20.30
C ARG A 21 31.49 -39.81 20.56
N ALA A 22 31.87 -39.40 21.76
CA ALA A 22 33.18 -39.63 22.34
C ALA A 22 33.57 -41.12 22.33
N SER A 23 34.82 -41.41 21.97
CA SER A 23 35.54 -42.59 22.44
C SER A 23 37.03 -42.31 22.54
N THR A 24 37.53 -42.56 23.74
CA THR A 24 38.90 -42.43 24.22
C THR A 24 39.82 -43.49 23.63
N SER A 25 41.04 -43.12 23.25
CA SER A 25 42.16 -44.08 23.23
C SER A 25 43.49 -43.35 23.41
N THR A 26 44.07 -43.58 24.59
CA THR A 26 45.44 -43.27 25.00
C THR A 26 46.42 -44.28 24.43
N GLY A 27 47.60 -43.84 23.95
CA GLY A 27 48.68 -44.72 23.53
C GLY A 27 49.91 -43.97 23.02
N HIS A 28 50.88 -43.73 23.91
CA HIS A 28 52.28 -43.36 23.66
C HIS A 28 53.13 -44.64 23.38
N PRO A 29 54.46 -44.57 23.10
CA PRO A 29 55.32 -43.57 22.44
C PRO A 29 56.33 -44.23 21.44
N ALA A 30 57.16 -43.43 20.73
CA ALA A 30 58.59 -43.67 20.41
C ALA A 30 59.03 -42.80 19.21
N GLU A 31 59.84 -41.77 19.45
CA GLU A 31 61.28 -41.70 19.13
C GLU A 31 61.59 -41.20 17.71
N SER A 32 61.98 -39.92 17.61
CA SER A 32 63.37 -39.53 17.31
C SER A 32 63.47 -38.19 16.56
N ALA A 33 64.53 -37.47 16.94
CA ALA A 33 65.17 -36.34 16.26
C ALA A 33 64.50 -34.96 16.40
N THR A 34 64.98 -34.26 17.42
CA THR A 34 65.15 -32.81 17.50
C THR A 34 65.40 -32.13 16.14
N HIS A 35 64.42 -31.35 15.68
CA HIS A 35 64.67 -30.21 14.80
C HIS A 35 63.87 -29.00 15.32
N ALA A 36 64.57 -27.90 15.56
CA ALA A 36 64.00 -26.62 15.99
C ALA A 36 62.84 -26.18 15.06
N PRO A 37 61.82 -25.47 15.57
CA PRO A 37 60.66 -25.12 14.76
C PRO A 37 61.10 -24.16 13.65
N ARG A 38 60.97 -24.60 12.41
CA ARG A 38 61.07 -23.73 11.24
C ARG A 38 59.89 -22.75 11.32
N ARG A 39 60.17 -21.51 11.76
CA ARG A 39 59.21 -20.40 11.69
C ARG A 39 58.65 -20.36 10.27
N ALA A 40 57.33 -20.46 10.14
CA ALA A 40 56.66 -20.17 8.89
C ALA A 40 57.10 -18.77 8.42
N PRO A 41 57.38 -18.59 7.13
CA PRO A 41 57.82 -17.31 6.61
C PRO A 41 56.71 -16.28 6.88
N VAL A 42 57.12 -15.09 7.36
CA VAL A 42 56.29 -13.94 7.75
C VAL A 42 55.31 -13.51 6.63
N THR A 43 55.52 -13.98 5.40
CA THR A 43 54.68 -13.74 4.22
C THR A 43 53.32 -14.45 4.25
N LEU A 44 53.16 -15.60 4.91
CA LEU A 44 51.86 -16.32 4.98
C LEU A 44 50.94 -15.78 6.09
N GLN A 45 51.50 -15.26 7.18
CA GLN A 45 50.73 -14.59 8.23
C GLN A 45 50.20 -13.23 7.79
N GLY A 46 50.93 -12.52 6.91
CA GLY A 46 50.50 -11.27 6.30
C GLY A 46 49.26 -11.44 5.40
N LEU A 47 49.24 -12.44 4.52
CA LEU A 47 48.10 -12.69 3.63
C LEU A 47 46.81 -13.06 4.38
N ALA A 48 46.91 -13.89 5.42
CA ALA A 48 45.77 -14.24 6.26
C ALA A 48 45.24 -13.04 7.07
N SER A 49 46.11 -12.10 7.45
CA SER A 49 45.71 -10.88 8.16
C SER A 49 45.11 -9.82 7.22
N PHE A 50 45.57 -9.74 5.96
CA PHE A 50 44.93 -8.93 4.91
C PHE A 50 43.54 -9.43 4.54
N ASP A 51 43.35 -10.74 4.34
CA ASP A 51 42.02 -11.29 4.04
C ASP A 51 41.05 -11.14 5.22
N ALA A 52 41.52 -11.36 6.44
CA ALA A 52 40.71 -11.13 7.63
C ALA A 52 40.36 -9.64 7.82
N GLN A 53 41.26 -8.73 7.46
CA GLN A 53 41.01 -7.29 7.52
C GLN A 53 40.03 -6.84 6.43
N ARG A 54 40.18 -7.32 5.20
CA ARG A 54 39.24 -7.09 4.11
C ARG A 54 37.85 -7.67 4.39
N MET A 55 37.77 -8.83 5.03
CA MET A 55 36.50 -9.41 5.47
C MET A 55 35.86 -8.56 6.58
N ARG A 56 36.63 -8.06 7.55
CA ARG A 56 36.13 -7.14 8.58
C ARG A 56 35.65 -5.82 7.99
N GLU A 57 36.40 -5.23 7.08
CA GLU A 57 36.03 -4.01 6.37
C GLU A 57 34.75 -4.20 5.57
N ARG A 58 34.61 -5.31 4.84
CA ARG A 58 33.34 -5.68 4.18
C ARG A 58 32.21 -5.93 5.16
N GLN A 59 32.46 -6.55 6.31
CA GLN A 59 31.42 -6.78 7.31
C GLN A 59 30.93 -5.46 7.94
N VAL A 60 31.84 -4.50 8.11
CA VAL A 60 31.55 -3.14 8.57
C VAL A 60 30.80 -2.38 7.50
N GLU A 61 31.20 -2.47 6.23
CA GLU A 61 30.49 -1.88 5.09
C GLU A 61 29.09 -2.49 4.93
N ILE A 62 28.95 -3.81 5.05
CA ILE A 62 27.65 -4.52 5.03
C ILE A 62 26.78 -4.12 6.22
N ARG A 63 27.35 -3.94 7.42
CA ARG A 63 26.61 -3.44 8.59
C ARG A 63 26.22 -1.97 8.45
N ALA A 64 27.09 -1.14 7.88
CA ALA A 64 26.80 0.27 7.59
C ALA A 64 25.75 0.43 6.46
N LEU A 65 25.67 -0.54 5.55
CA LEU A 65 24.64 -0.64 4.51
C LEU A 65 23.37 -1.37 4.98
N ALA A 66 23.40 -2.02 6.14
CA ALA A 66 22.22 -2.62 6.74
C ALA A 66 21.45 -1.53 7.47
N PRO A 67 20.23 -1.16 7.00
CA PRO A 67 19.41 -0.22 7.75
C PRO A 67 19.14 -0.82 9.13
N ASP A 68 19.47 -0.06 10.19
CA ASP A 68 19.34 -0.47 11.61
C ASP A 68 17.89 -0.83 12.00
N THR A 69 16.91 -0.53 11.13
CA THR A 69 15.54 -1.02 11.21
C THR A 69 15.12 -1.57 9.84
N ARG A 70 14.82 -2.87 9.79
CA ARG A 70 14.12 -3.48 8.65
C ARG A 70 12.67 -3.02 8.65
N ARG A 71 12.14 -2.68 7.49
CA ARG A 71 10.77 -2.18 7.33
C ARG A 71 10.13 -2.88 6.14
N ALA A 72 9.11 -3.67 6.43
CA ALA A 72 8.19 -4.19 5.42
C ALA A 72 7.14 -3.13 5.09
N LEU A 73 6.67 -3.13 3.85
CA LEU A 73 5.50 -2.36 3.45
C LEU A 73 4.24 -3.14 3.79
N SER A 74 3.20 -2.44 4.23
CA SER A 74 1.84 -2.96 4.30
C SER A 74 1.28 -3.24 2.89
N ASP A 75 0.16 -3.96 2.81
CA ASP A 75 -0.51 -4.19 1.52
C ASP A 75 -1.00 -2.87 0.91
N GLY A 76 -1.54 -1.95 1.72
CA GLY A 76 -1.96 -0.62 1.26
C GLY A 76 -0.81 0.22 0.68
N GLU A 77 0.40 0.09 1.24
CA GLU A 77 1.59 0.71 0.66
C GLU A 77 2.06 0.00 -0.61
N CYS A 78 1.96 -1.33 -0.68
CA CYS A 78 2.27 -2.04 -1.93
C CYS A 78 1.28 -1.69 -3.05
N GLN A 79 0.01 -1.43 -2.72
CA GLN A 79 -0.99 -0.93 -3.67
C GLN A 79 -0.61 0.44 -4.21
N LEU A 80 -0.26 1.38 -3.32
CA LEU A 80 0.28 2.68 -3.72
C LEU A 80 1.52 2.50 -4.60
N GLY A 81 2.40 1.56 -4.26
CA GLY A 81 3.58 1.25 -5.05
C GLY A 81 3.25 0.79 -6.47
N GLY A 82 2.24 -0.07 -6.65
CA GLY A 82 1.85 -0.46 -8.00
C GLY A 82 1.18 0.67 -8.79
N TYR A 83 0.44 1.58 -8.15
CA TYR A 83 -0.02 2.82 -8.81
C TYR A 83 1.17 3.70 -9.26
N VAL A 84 2.13 3.94 -8.38
CA VAL A 84 3.34 4.73 -8.67
C VAL A 84 4.18 4.08 -9.78
N GLN A 85 4.33 2.76 -9.76
CA GLN A 85 4.98 2.01 -10.83
C GLN A 85 4.18 2.10 -12.14
N GLY A 86 2.85 2.00 -12.08
CA GLY A 86 1.96 2.18 -13.25
C GLY A 86 2.16 3.54 -13.91
N ARG A 87 2.20 4.61 -13.10
CA ARG A 87 2.51 5.98 -13.55
C ARG A 87 3.90 6.07 -14.21
N GLN A 88 4.91 5.41 -13.65
CA GLN A 88 6.25 5.33 -14.24
C GLN A 88 6.24 4.59 -15.58
N ILE A 89 5.56 3.44 -15.69
CA ILE A 89 5.38 2.70 -16.94
C ILE A 89 4.67 3.56 -17.99
N ASP A 90 3.70 4.35 -17.56
CA ASP A 90 2.97 5.26 -18.42
C ASP A 90 3.81 6.47 -18.88
N GLY A 91 5.02 6.65 -18.34
CA GLY A 91 5.92 7.75 -18.67
C GLY A 91 5.66 9.03 -17.86
N ARG A 92 4.91 8.92 -16.76
CA ARG A 92 4.56 10.01 -15.84
C ARG A 92 5.08 9.68 -14.42
N PRO A 93 6.40 9.53 -14.20
CA PRO A 93 6.93 9.12 -12.89
C PRO A 93 6.53 10.10 -11.78
N VAL A 94 6.41 9.58 -10.55
CA VAL A 94 6.01 10.36 -9.38
C VAL A 94 7.13 10.36 -8.35
N GLU A 95 7.68 11.54 -8.06
CA GLU A 95 8.85 11.71 -7.20
C GLU A 95 8.70 12.94 -6.29
N GLY A 96 9.58 13.05 -5.29
CA GLY A 96 9.65 14.20 -4.38
C GLY A 96 8.31 14.50 -3.69
N ARG A 97 7.95 15.80 -3.60
CA ARG A 97 6.74 16.26 -2.91
C ARG A 97 5.47 15.58 -3.41
N ALA A 98 5.38 15.25 -4.70
CA ALA A 98 4.20 14.58 -5.26
C ALA A 98 4.03 13.17 -4.68
N LEU A 99 5.13 12.43 -4.51
CA LEU A 99 5.12 11.11 -3.89
C LEU A 99 4.81 11.20 -2.38
N ASP A 100 5.40 12.18 -1.68
CA ASP A 100 5.13 12.38 -0.24
C ASP A 100 3.65 12.70 0.01
N ARG A 101 3.02 13.52 -0.84
CA ARG A 101 1.57 13.79 -0.77
C ARG A 101 0.75 12.53 -1.01
N LEU A 102 1.08 11.72 -2.01
CA LEU A 102 0.38 10.44 -2.23
C LEU A 102 0.52 9.49 -1.04
N LYS A 103 1.69 9.42 -0.40
CA LYS A 103 1.91 8.60 0.80
C LYS A 103 1.00 9.05 1.95
N LEU A 104 0.97 10.35 2.24
CA LEU A 104 0.13 10.92 3.30
C LEU A 104 -1.36 10.73 3.03
N ALA A 105 -1.79 10.88 1.78
CA ALA A 105 -3.17 10.62 1.38
C ALA A 105 -3.53 9.13 1.50
N ASN A 106 -2.59 8.24 1.14
CA ASN A 106 -2.78 6.80 1.27
C ASN A 106 -2.87 6.37 2.74
N GLU A 107 -2.10 7.00 3.62
CA GLU A 107 -2.24 6.83 5.07
C GLU A 107 -3.66 7.20 5.52
N THR A 108 -4.25 8.30 5.05
CA THR A 108 -5.64 8.64 5.35
C THR A 108 -6.64 7.61 4.80
N VAL A 109 -6.43 7.08 3.60
CA VAL A 109 -7.27 5.99 3.06
C VAL A 109 -7.23 4.79 4.00
N MET A 110 -6.04 4.40 4.47
CA MET A 110 -5.87 3.28 5.39
C MET A 110 -6.44 3.56 6.79
N GLU A 111 -6.26 4.75 7.34
CA GLU A 111 -6.86 5.18 8.60
C GLU A 111 -8.39 5.17 8.53
N THR A 112 -8.96 5.58 7.39
CA THR A 112 -10.42 5.56 7.20
C THR A 112 -10.95 4.14 7.17
N ARG A 113 -10.29 3.24 6.43
CA ARG A 113 -10.64 1.81 6.42
C ARG A 113 -10.49 1.20 7.82
N GLN A 114 -9.47 1.59 8.58
CA GLN A 114 -9.31 1.13 9.96
C GLN A 114 -10.41 1.67 10.89
N ALA A 115 -10.83 2.93 10.72
CA ALA A 115 -11.92 3.52 11.49
C ALA A 115 -13.29 2.92 11.14
N LEU A 116 -13.47 2.49 9.90
CA LEU A 116 -14.67 1.81 9.39
C LEU A 116 -14.44 0.31 9.23
N ALA A 117 -13.88 -0.34 10.25
CA ALA A 117 -13.41 -1.73 10.21
C ALA A 117 -14.47 -2.76 9.75
N HIS A 118 -15.75 -2.55 10.05
CA HIS A 118 -16.82 -3.44 9.58
C HIS A 118 -17.15 -3.26 8.09
N GLY A 119 -16.53 -2.29 7.42
CA GLY A 119 -16.47 -2.17 5.98
C GLY A 119 -17.62 -1.38 5.34
N ARG A 120 -17.82 -1.66 4.06
CA ARG A 120 -18.72 -0.93 3.17
C ARG A 120 -20.09 -1.56 3.24
N GLY A 121 -21.06 -0.82 3.77
CA GLY A 121 -22.40 -1.34 4.09
C GLY A 121 -23.27 -1.71 2.90
N ASN A 122 -22.78 -1.48 1.67
CA ASN A 122 -23.49 -1.72 0.43
C ASN A 122 -22.65 -2.38 -0.66
N VAL A 123 -21.52 -3.00 -0.32
CA VAL A 123 -20.68 -3.72 -1.28
C VAL A 123 -20.79 -5.23 -1.05
N VAL A 124 -21.05 -5.99 -2.12
CA VAL A 124 -21.30 -7.45 -2.05
C VAL A 124 -20.28 -8.19 -1.19
N ASP A 125 -18.99 -8.00 -1.47
CA ASP A 125 -17.91 -8.73 -0.79
C ASP A 125 -17.93 -8.46 0.72
N ASP A 126 -17.98 -7.19 1.13
CA ASP A 126 -18.00 -6.80 2.55
C ASP A 126 -19.27 -7.28 3.27
N ILE A 127 -20.41 -7.33 2.58
CA ILE A 127 -21.66 -7.89 3.12
C ILE A 127 -21.51 -9.39 3.35
N GLN A 128 -20.92 -10.12 2.41
CA GLN A 128 -20.71 -11.56 2.52
C GLN A 128 -19.70 -11.89 3.63
N ASP A 129 -18.57 -11.20 3.66
CA ASP A 129 -17.48 -11.45 4.61
C ASP A 129 -17.85 -11.09 6.04
N SER A 130 -18.69 -10.07 6.22
CA SER A 130 -19.19 -9.64 7.53
C SER A 130 -20.51 -10.31 7.93
N ASN A 131 -21.04 -11.23 7.13
CA ASN A 131 -22.36 -11.83 7.30
C ASN A 131 -23.48 -10.79 7.52
N GLY A 132 -23.46 -9.70 6.73
CA GLY A 132 -24.42 -8.60 6.78
C GLY A 132 -24.14 -7.52 7.83
N GLN A 133 -23.14 -7.69 8.69
CA GLN A 133 -22.84 -6.69 9.74
C GLN A 133 -22.44 -5.33 9.18
N SER A 134 -21.72 -5.29 8.04
CA SER A 134 -21.38 -4.03 7.36
C SER A 134 -22.63 -3.20 7.05
N THR A 135 -23.67 -3.84 6.53
CA THR A 135 -24.96 -3.20 6.19
C THR A 135 -25.71 -2.76 7.43
N ILE A 136 -25.88 -3.65 8.42
CA ILE A 136 -26.62 -3.37 9.65
C ILE A 136 -26.01 -2.17 10.36
N ARG A 137 -24.68 -2.15 10.51
CA ARG A 137 -23.94 -1.07 11.15
C ARG A 137 -24.03 0.24 10.36
N ALA A 138 -23.86 0.20 9.04
CA ALA A 138 -23.98 1.41 8.21
C ALA A 138 -25.36 2.05 8.33
N VAL A 139 -26.43 1.25 8.35
CA VAL A 139 -27.80 1.74 8.56
C VAL A 139 -28.01 2.24 9.99
N ALA A 140 -27.53 1.49 11.00
CA ALA A 140 -27.62 1.90 12.39
C ALA A 140 -26.91 3.23 12.65
N GLY A 141 -25.70 3.42 12.11
CA GLY A 141 -24.97 4.69 12.17
C GLY A 141 -25.77 5.86 11.63
N ARG A 142 -26.43 5.70 10.48
CA ARG A 142 -27.29 6.76 9.91
C ARG A 142 -28.49 7.12 10.77
N ILE A 143 -29.07 6.14 11.46
CA ILE A 143 -30.18 6.36 12.39
C ILE A 143 -29.67 7.06 13.66
N VAL A 144 -28.56 6.59 14.24
CA VAL A 144 -27.95 7.21 15.43
C VAL A 144 -27.52 8.65 15.15
N ARG A 145 -27.05 8.95 13.93
CA ARG A 145 -26.74 10.32 13.50
C ARG A 145 -27.89 11.29 13.73
N THR A 146 -29.15 10.89 13.51
CA THR A 146 -30.31 11.80 13.69
C THR A 146 -30.64 12.07 15.16
N GLN A 147 -29.98 11.36 16.07
CA GLN A 147 -30.13 11.50 17.52
C GLN A 147 -28.98 12.31 18.13
N LEU A 148 -27.97 12.69 17.33
CA LEU A 148 -26.88 13.53 17.79
C LEU A 148 -27.35 14.97 18.02
N PRO A 149 -26.75 15.68 18.99
CA PRO A 149 -27.08 17.08 19.24
C PRO A 149 -26.87 17.96 18.00
N SER A 150 -27.83 18.83 17.71
CA SER A 150 -27.82 19.68 16.51
C SER A 150 -26.78 20.80 16.53
N ASN A 151 -26.11 21.04 17.67
CA ASN A 151 -25.03 22.02 17.78
C ASN A 151 -23.74 21.55 17.10
N TYR A 152 -23.61 20.26 16.78
CA TYR A 152 -22.53 19.75 15.95
C TYR A 152 -22.90 19.88 14.47
N GLY A 153 -21.98 20.40 13.66
CA GLY A 153 -22.18 20.50 12.22
C GLY A 153 -22.44 19.14 11.57
N PRO A 154 -23.13 19.10 10.41
CA PRO A 154 -23.44 17.84 9.73
C PRO A 154 -22.20 17.04 9.36
N GLU A 155 -21.06 17.68 9.14
CA GLU A 155 -19.78 17.08 8.83
C GLU A 155 -19.20 16.27 10.00
N VAL A 156 -19.21 16.83 11.22
CA VAL A 156 -18.79 16.12 12.44
C VAL A 156 -19.75 14.99 12.76
N SER A 157 -21.06 15.23 12.62
CA SER A 157 -22.10 14.23 12.92
C SER A 157 -22.03 13.00 12.01
N ILE A 158 -21.76 13.18 10.71
CA ILE A 158 -21.59 12.05 9.77
C ILE A 158 -20.35 11.24 10.13
N ALA A 159 -19.20 11.91 10.32
CA ALA A 159 -17.97 11.22 10.67
C ALA A 159 -18.09 10.47 12.01
N ALA A 160 -18.69 11.10 13.03
CA ALA A 160 -18.82 10.54 14.36
C ALA A 160 -19.70 9.28 14.36
N SER A 161 -20.88 9.37 13.73
CA SER A 161 -21.81 8.23 13.65
C SER A 161 -21.25 7.07 12.82
N ALA A 162 -20.57 7.35 11.70
CA ALA A 162 -19.92 6.32 10.88
C ALA A 162 -18.77 5.65 11.63
N MET A 163 -17.90 6.42 12.29
CA MET A 163 -16.79 5.88 13.10
C MET A 163 -17.30 5.09 14.31
N ALA A 164 -18.38 5.52 14.95
CA ALA A 164 -19.00 4.79 16.05
C ALA A 164 -19.62 3.46 15.57
N ALA A 165 -20.29 3.47 14.41
CA ALA A 165 -20.82 2.26 13.78
C ALA A 165 -19.72 1.37 13.18
N GLN A 166 -18.56 1.96 12.90
CA GLN A 166 -17.43 1.37 12.20
C GLN A 166 -17.78 0.84 10.81
N ALA A 167 -18.80 1.42 10.15
CA ALA A 167 -19.24 1.06 8.81
C ALA A 167 -19.94 2.23 8.13
N GLY A 168 -20.07 2.17 6.81
CA GLY A 168 -20.78 3.18 6.02
C GLY A 168 -20.80 2.88 4.53
N ASN A 169 -21.46 3.71 3.71
CA ASN A 169 -21.34 3.63 2.25
C ASN A 169 -20.33 4.68 1.76
N CYS A 170 -20.29 4.94 0.45
CA CYS A 170 -19.38 5.89 -0.19
C CYS A 170 -19.45 7.29 0.46
N GLY A 171 -20.65 7.78 0.78
CA GLY A 171 -20.85 9.05 1.46
C GLY A 171 -20.17 9.11 2.82
N GLU A 172 -20.40 8.13 3.70
CA GLU A 172 -19.77 8.09 5.03
C GLU A 172 -18.24 7.93 4.93
N HIS A 173 -17.76 7.06 4.04
CA HIS A 173 -16.33 6.85 3.79
C HIS A 173 -15.63 8.14 3.31
N ALA A 174 -16.26 8.86 2.37
CA ALA A 174 -15.76 10.15 1.88
C ALA A 174 -15.68 11.21 2.98
N ASN A 175 -16.72 11.30 3.83
CA ASN A 175 -16.74 12.28 4.92
C ASN A 175 -15.70 11.95 6.00
N VAL A 176 -15.57 10.67 6.40
CA VAL A 176 -14.54 10.24 7.36
C VAL A 176 -13.13 10.50 6.80
N ALA A 177 -12.88 10.19 5.52
CA ALA A 177 -11.59 10.45 4.89
C ALA A 177 -11.24 11.94 4.84
N ALA A 178 -12.18 12.78 4.39
CA ALA A 178 -11.97 14.23 4.37
C ALA A 178 -11.74 14.79 5.78
N PHE A 179 -12.53 14.35 6.76
CA PHE A 179 -12.38 14.73 8.17
C PHE A 179 -11.00 14.32 8.73
N LEU A 180 -10.59 13.06 8.58
CA LEU A 180 -9.29 12.59 9.06
C LEU A 180 -8.12 13.30 8.36
N HIS A 181 -8.25 13.59 7.06
CA HIS A 181 -7.22 14.34 6.34
C HIS A 181 -7.14 15.81 6.76
N ALA A 182 -8.25 16.41 7.22
CA ALA A 182 -8.29 17.83 7.56
C ALA A 182 -7.27 18.22 8.65
N ALA A 183 -6.93 17.30 9.56
CA ALA A 183 -5.88 17.50 10.57
C ALA A 183 -4.45 17.51 10.00
N LYS A 184 -4.27 17.06 8.75
CA LYS A 184 -2.98 16.94 8.06
C LYS A 184 -2.73 18.08 7.07
N LEU A 185 -3.70 18.98 6.89
CA LEU A 185 -3.62 20.06 5.92
C LEU A 185 -2.57 21.10 6.29
N GLY A 186 -1.75 21.48 5.31
CA GLY A 186 -0.92 22.67 5.36
C GLY A 186 -1.71 23.95 5.08
N SER A 187 -1.05 25.09 5.25
CA SER A 187 -1.64 26.39 4.90
C SER A 187 -1.93 26.47 3.40
N GLY A 188 -3.16 26.87 3.05
CA GLY A 188 -3.63 27.02 1.66
C GLY A 188 -4.06 25.71 0.99
N GLU A 189 -3.99 24.58 1.70
CA GLU A 189 -4.46 23.28 1.22
C GLU A 189 -5.89 23.01 1.70
N TYR A 190 -6.61 22.17 0.94
CA TYR A 190 -8.02 21.89 1.20
C TYR A 190 -8.32 20.40 1.08
N ALA A 191 -9.15 19.89 1.99
CA ALA A 191 -9.75 18.56 1.89
C ALA A 191 -11.24 18.70 1.61
N TYR A 192 -11.74 17.92 0.65
CA TYR A 192 -13.14 17.93 0.25
C TYR A 192 -13.74 16.54 0.37
N ALA A 193 -14.99 16.45 0.79
CA ALA A 193 -15.84 15.33 0.42
C ALA A 193 -16.63 15.75 -0.82
N VAL A 194 -16.44 15.05 -1.93
CA VAL A 194 -17.05 15.38 -3.22
C VAL A 194 -17.90 14.21 -3.72
N GLY A 195 -18.74 14.48 -4.72
CA GLY A 195 -19.46 13.44 -5.43
C GLY A 195 -19.59 13.76 -6.91
N SER A 196 -19.77 12.71 -7.72
CA SER A 196 -20.16 12.88 -9.11
C SER A 196 -21.62 13.38 -9.14
N THR A 197 -21.92 14.30 -10.06
CA THR A 197 -23.30 14.75 -10.28
C THR A 197 -24.07 13.83 -11.21
N THR A 198 -23.39 12.89 -11.88
CA THR A 198 -23.96 11.96 -12.86
C THR A 198 -24.05 10.53 -12.36
N ILE A 199 -23.21 10.16 -11.39
CA ILE A 199 -23.13 8.84 -10.78
C ILE A 199 -23.26 9.03 -9.27
N ASP A 200 -24.10 8.24 -8.60
CA ASP A 200 -24.26 8.30 -7.14
C ASP A 200 -23.06 7.67 -6.41
N HIS A 201 -21.93 8.37 -6.47
CA HIS A 201 -20.69 8.01 -5.79
C HIS A 201 -20.03 9.24 -5.18
N ARG A 202 -19.43 9.04 -4.00
CA ARG A 202 -18.74 10.09 -3.24
C ARG A 202 -17.39 9.59 -2.75
N TRP A 203 -16.41 10.49 -2.76
CA TRP A 203 -15.04 10.24 -2.31
C TRP A 203 -14.43 11.50 -1.70
N ALA A 204 -13.27 11.38 -1.06
CA ALA A 204 -12.53 12.55 -0.58
C ALA A 204 -11.47 12.99 -1.61
N GLN A 205 -11.20 14.29 -1.69
CA GLN A 205 -10.10 14.85 -2.48
C GLN A 205 -9.24 15.79 -1.63
N TRP A 206 -7.95 15.81 -1.91
CA TRP A 206 -7.00 16.78 -1.37
C TRP A 206 -6.47 17.67 -2.48
N HIS A 207 -6.72 18.97 -2.36
CA HIS A 207 -6.25 19.99 -3.31
C HIS A 207 -5.11 20.79 -2.68
N ALA A 208 -4.07 21.05 -3.48
CA ALA A 208 -2.93 21.87 -3.04
C ALA A 208 -3.25 23.37 -3.02
N ALA A 209 -4.35 23.75 -3.68
CA ALA A 209 -4.90 25.10 -3.73
C ALA A 209 -6.42 25.00 -3.91
N ARG A 210 -7.13 26.12 -3.78
CA ARG A 210 -8.59 26.14 -3.93
C ARG A 210 -9.07 25.83 -5.36
N ALA A 211 -8.25 26.16 -6.36
CA ALA A 211 -8.55 25.84 -7.74
C ALA A 211 -8.24 24.37 -8.02
N ARG A 212 -9.20 23.66 -8.60
CA ARG A 212 -9.05 22.25 -8.97
C ARG A 212 -8.00 22.08 -10.07
N ASP A 213 -7.10 21.13 -9.86
CA ASP A 213 -6.06 20.70 -10.79
C ASP A 213 -5.94 19.17 -10.77
N PRO A 214 -6.65 18.45 -11.67
CA PRO A 214 -6.72 16.99 -11.63
C PRO A 214 -5.36 16.27 -11.73
N GLU A 215 -4.35 16.91 -12.32
CA GLU A 215 -2.99 16.35 -12.44
C GLU A 215 -2.26 16.32 -11.09
N HIS A 216 -2.66 17.17 -10.14
CA HIS A 216 -2.00 17.35 -8.85
C HIS A 216 -2.92 17.17 -7.63
N ASP A 217 -4.23 17.15 -7.84
CA ASP A 217 -5.24 16.81 -6.84
C ASP A 217 -5.23 15.32 -6.59
N ILE A 218 -5.41 14.93 -5.34
CA ILE A 218 -5.33 13.53 -4.92
C ILE A 218 -6.70 13.04 -4.49
N VAL A 219 -7.11 11.89 -5.01
CA VAL A 219 -8.29 11.14 -4.61
C VAL A 219 -7.94 10.24 -3.43
N MET A 220 -8.75 10.34 -2.38
CA MET A 220 -8.78 9.45 -1.22
C MET A 220 -10.15 8.78 -1.20
N ASP A 221 -10.25 7.60 -1.78
CA ASP A 221 -11.49 6.83 -1.83
C ASP A 221 -11.35 5.51 -1.09
N PRO A 222 -11.63 5.48 0.23
CA PRO A 222 -11.55 4.26 1.02
C PRO A 222 -12.73 3.30 0.78
N TRP A 223 -13.83 3.76 0.17
CA TRP A 223 -14.93 2.89 -0.26
C TRP A 223 -14.57 2.15 -1.55
N GLY A 224 -13.93 2.85 -2.49
CA GLY A 224 -13.36 2.24 -3.68
C GLY A 224 -12.19 1.31 -3.36
N LYS A 225 -11.87 0.46 -4.33
CA LYS A 225 -10.77 -0.50 -4.27
C LYS A 225 -9.49 0.09 -4.88
N GLY A 226 -8.46 0.23 -4.04
CA GLY A 226 -7.14 0.71 -4.43
C GLY A 226 -6.55 1.73 -3.44
N PRO A 227 -5.38 2.31 -3.78
CA PRO A 227 -4.70 3.30 -2.96
C PRO A 227 -5.23 4.72 -3.21
N ALA A 228 -4.64 5.72 -2.54
CA ALA A 228 -4.75 7.11 -2.98
C ALA A 228 -4.05 7.30 -4.35
N ILE A 229 -4.66 8.10 -5.23
CA ILE A 229 -4.21 8.33 -6.62
C ILE A 229 -4.37 9.78 -7.02
N PHE A 230 -3.72 10.24 -8.10
CA PHE A 230 -4.07 11.54 -8.70
C PHE A 230 -5.45 11.49 -9.35
N ALA A 231 -6.19 12.58 -9.26
CA ALA A 231 -7.57 12.67 -9.74
C ALA A 231 -7.70 12.42 -11.25
N VAL A 232 -6.70 12.81 -12.05
CA VAL A 232 -6.66 12.56 -13.50
C VAL A 232 -6.73 11.06 -13.85
N ASP A 233 -6.24 10.19 -12.97
CA ASP A 233 -6.21 8.73 -13.21
C ASP A 233 -7.38 8.00 -12.52
N GLY A 234 -8.31 8.74 -11.89
CA GLY A 234 -9.41 8.17 -11.12
C GLY A 234 -10.67 7.90 -11.94
N GLU A 235 -11.35 6.78 -11.65
CA GLU A 235 -12.56 6.33 -12.34
C GLU A 235 -13.67 7.40 -12.31
N PHE A 236 -13.89 8.04 -11.17
CA PHE A 236 -14.95 9.05 -11.00
C PHE A 236 -14.43 10.49 -10.94
N ALA A 237 -13.11 10.66 -10.81
CA ALA A 237 -12.49 11.96 -10.59
C ALA A 237 -11.81 12.53 -11.84
N GLY A 238 -11.71 11.76 -12.92
CA GLY A 238 -11.16 12.21 -14.20
C GLY A 238 -11.95 13.36 -14.82
N GLY A 239 -11.36 14.03 -15.81
CA GLY A 239 -11.85 15.31 -16.38
C GLY A 239 -13.22 15.28 -17.09
N GLN A 240 -13.91 14.14 -17.12
CA GLN A 240 -15.23 13.99 -17.78
C GLN A 240 -16.42 14.07 -16.81
N HIS A 241 -16.19 14.09 -15.50
CA HIS A 241 -17.26 14.14 -14.51
C HIS A 241 -17.42 15.54 -13.92
N ASP A 242 -18.67 16.02 -13.92
CA ASP A 242 -19.06 17.16 -13.11
C ASP A 242 -19.04 16.74 -11.64
N ILE A 243 -18.32 17.51 -10.82
CA ILE A 243 -18.09 17.19 -9.41
C ILE A 243 -18.78 18.23 -8.54
N GLY A 244 -19.64 17.76 -7.64
CA GLY A 244 -20.26 18.56 -6.59
C GLY A 244 -19.45 18.50 -5.30
N ILE A 245 -19.22 19.64 -4.66
CA ILE A 245 -18.62 19.72 -3.32
C ILE A 245 -19.72 19.46 -2.29
N ALA A 246 -19.60 18.37 -1.53
CA ALA A 246 -20.50 18.10 -0.41
C ALA A 246 -19.98 18.75 0.87
N ARG A 247 -18.67 18.66 1.15
CA ARG A 247 -18.01 19.27 2.32
C ARG A 247 -16.63 19.80 1.94
N GLU A 248 -16.19 20.81 2.67
CA GLU A 248 -14.90 21.48 2.50
C GLU A 248 -14.27 21.69 3.88
N TYR A 249 -12.96 21.42 3.95
CA TYR A 249 -12.10 21.76 5.07
C TYR A 249 -10.87 22.47 4.55
N ASP A 250 -10.52 23.56 5.20
CA ASP A 250 -9.17 24.11 5.25
C ASP A 250 -8.53 23.77 6.61
N GLN A 251 -7.32 24.27 6.85
CA GLN A 251 -6.61 24.03 8.12
C GLN A 251 -7.41 24.50 9.36
N SER A 252 -8.10 25.64 9.29
CA SER A 252 -8.81 26.25 10.42
C SER A 252 -10.12 25.50 10.73
N THR A 253 -10.93 25.30 9.71
CA THR A 253 -12.20 24.58 9.79
C THR A 253 -11.98 23.11 10.11
N GLY A 254 -10.90 22.50 9.61
CA GLY A 254 -10.43 21.18 10.01
C GLY A 254 -10.11 21.09 11.49
N ALA A 255 -9.28 21.99 12.02
CA ALA A 255 -8.94 22.03 13.44
C ALA A 255 -10.18 22.19 14.33
N LYS A 256 -11.12 23.06 13.93
CA LYS A 256 -12.40 23.20 14.63
C LYS A 256 -13.22 21.91 14.61
N ALA A 257 -13.36 21.26 13.46
CA ALA A 257 -14.13 20.01 13.35
C ALA A 257 -13.54 18.90 14.23
N HIS A 258 -12.21 18.83 14.36
CA HIS A 258 -11.55 17.87 15.27
C HIS A 258 -11.77 18.20 16.74
N ALA A 259 -11.80 19.48 17.11
CA ALA A 259 -12.17 19.90 18.47
C ALA A 259 -13.62 19.53 18.79
N ASP A 260 -14.55 19.81 17.87
CA ASP A 260 -15.97 19.47 17.99
C ASP A 260 -16.17 17.94 18.07
N MET A 261 -15.42 17.15 17.29
CA MET A 261 -15.41 15.68 17.39
C MET A 261 -14.94 15.20 18.76
N SER A 262 -13.89 15.80 19.29
CA SER A 262 -13.34 15.44 20.60
C SER A 262 -14.33 15.74 21.73
N GLU A 263 -15.08 16.84 21.61
CA GLU A 263 -16.17 17.18 22.52
C GLU A 263 -17.32 16.19 22.43
N LEU A 264 -17.80 15.92 21.21
CA LEU A 264 -18.86 14.95 20.96
C LEU A 264 -18.51 13.57 21.52
N GLN A 265 -17.27 13.09 21.29
CA GLN A 265 -16.82 11.80 21.81
C GLN A 265 -16.80 11.78 23.34
N ARG A 266 -16.25 12.81 23.98
CA ARG A 266 -16.20 12.85 25.44
C ARG A 266 -17.59 12.83 26.07
N ASP A 267 -18.52 13.56 25.49
CA ASP A 267 -19.80 13.85 26.12
C ASP A 267 -20.90 12.85 25.70
N HIS A 268 -20.78 12.23 24.52
CA HIS A 268 -21.83 11.39 23.93
C HIS A 268 -21.38 10.00 23.46
N HIS A 269 -20.11 9.60 23.60
CA HIS A 269 -19.65 8.29 23.09
C HIS A 269 -20.45 7.11 23.66
N GLN A 270 -20.67 7.06 24.97
CA GLN A 270 -21.43 5.97 25.59
C GLN A 270 -22.89 5.94 25.08
N GLN A 271 -23.53 7.10 24.96
CA GLN A 271 -24.89 7.19 24.44
C GLN A 271 -24.97 6.73 22.98
N MET A 272 -24.00 7.12 22.14
CA MET A 272 -23.92 6.67 20.75
C MET A 272 -23.79 5.14 20.67
N GLN A 273 -22.91 4.53 21.46
CA GLN A 273 -22.72 3.08 21.47
C GLN A 273 -23.98 2.34 21.94
N THR A 274 -24.63 2.82 23.00
CA THR A 274 -25.92 2.26 23.46
C THR A 274 -26.99 2.37 22.38
N ASN A 275 -27.13 3.53 21.73
CA ASN A 275 -28.12 3.72 20.68
C ASN A 275 -27.83 2.86 19.45
N LEU A 276 -26.55 2.71 19.08
CA LEU A 276 -26.14 1.81 18.02
C LEU A 276 -26.58 0.39 18.32
N HIS A 277 -26.30 -0.12 19.52
CA HIS A 277 -26.70 -1.46 19.93
C HIS A 277 -28.22 -1.66 19.85
N VAL A 278 -29.01 -0.74 20.40
CA VAL A 278 -30.48 -0.78 20.35
C VAL A 278 -31.00 -0.79 18.91
N VAL A 279 -30.43 0.04 18.03
CA VAL A 279 -30.83 0.08 16.62
C VAL A 279 -30.44 -1.21 15.90
N MET A 280 -29.24 -1.74 16.16
CA MET A 280 -28.78 -3.00 15.57
C MET A 280 -29.65 -4.19 16.00
N GLU A 281 -30.04 -4.27 17.28
CA GLU A 281 -30.99 -5.27 17.78
C GLU A 281 -32.37 -5.13 17.09
N HIS A 282 -32.84 -3.90 16.91
CA HIS A 282 -34.12 -3.65 16.24
C HIS A 282 -34.12 -4.04 14.76
N LEU A 283 -33.01 -3.79 14.05
CA LEU A 283 -32.83 -4.23 12.67
C LEU A 283 -32.80 -5.77 12.60
N GLY A 284 -32.13 -6.40 13.56
CA GLY A 284 -31.98 -7.85 13.64
C GLY A 284 -30.93 -8.41 12.66
N PRO A 285 -30.49 -9.66 12.86
CA PRO A 285 -29.40 -10.27 12.09
C PRO A 285 -29.77 -10.55 10.62
N ASP A 286 -31.06 -10.66 10.32
CA ASP A 286 -31.58 -10.97 8.98
C ASP A 286 -31.86 -9.71 8.14
N PHE A 287 -31.62 -8.50 8.67
CA PHE A 287 -31.84 -7.27 7.93
C PHE A 287 -30.96 -7.19 6.68
N ARG A 288 -31.57 -6.91 5.53
CA ARG A 288 -30.88 -6.69 4.26
C ARG A 288 -31.43 -5.45 3.58
N ILE A 289 -30.56 -4.68 2.93
CA ILE A 289 -30.96 -3.60 2.02
C ILE A 289 -31.40 -4.19 0.68
N GLY A 290 -32.21 -3.44 -0.08
CA GLY A 290 -32.69 -3.90 -1.38
C GLY A 290 -31.56 -4.03 -2.42
N ASP A 291 -31.71 -4.97 -3.35
CA ASP A 291 -30.67 -5.31 -4.35
C ASP A 291 -30.20 -4.12 -5.18
N GLY A 292 -31.08 -3.17 -5.49
CA GLY A 292 -30.74 -1.94 -6.23
C GLY A 292 -29.82 -0.96 -5.47
N ALA A 293 -29.54 -1.23 -4.19
CA ALA A 293 -28.63 -0.46 -3.36
C ALA A 293 -27.31 -1.20 -3.09
N ILE A 294 -27.12 -2.40 -3.64
CA ILE A 294 -25.92 -3.23 -3.47
C ILE A 294 -25.03 -3.10 -4.71
N PHE A 295 -23.74 -2.91 -4.49
CA PHE A 295 -22.76 -2.65 -5.54
C PHE A 295 -21.68 -3.74 -5.56
N ALA A 296 -21.18 -4.03 -6.76
CA ALA A 296 -19.94 -4.76 -6.90
C ALA A 296 -18.76 -3.92 -6.41
N VAL A 297 -17.65 -4.58 -6.08
CA VAL A 297 -16.41 -3.87 -5.76
C VAL A 297 -16.00 -3.00 -6.94
N THR A 298 -15.79 -1.72 -6.65
CA THR A 298 -15.53 -0.71 -7.68
C THR A 298 -14.08 -0.22 -7.56
N PRO A 299 -13.27 -0.25 -8.63
CA PRO A 299 -11.89 0.25 -8.61
C PRO A 299 -11.85 1.78 -8.48
N VAL A 300 -10.83 2.30 -7.81
CA VAL A 300 -10.58 3.76 -7.76
C VAL A 300 -9.90 4.27 -9.02
N ILE A 301 -9.10 3.41 -9.67
CA ILE A 301 -8.35 3.71 -10.89
C ILE A 301 -9.26 3.56 -12.11
N SER A 302 -9.13 4.48 -13.06
CA SER A 302 -9.88 4.39 -14.31
C SER A 302 -9.46 3.20 -15.18
N SER A 303 -10.44 2.58 -15.82
CA SER A 303 -10.21 1.50 -16.79
C SER A 303 -9.27 1.92 -17.93
N GLU A 304 -9.34 3.19 -18.37
CA GLU A 304 -8.46 3.73 -19.40
C GLU A 304 -6.98 3.76 -18.96
N PHE A 305 -6.70 4.24 -17.74
CA PHE A 305 -5.34 4.26 -17.22
C PHE A 305 -4.81 2.84 -17.00
N ALA A 306 -5.63 1.95 -16.42
CA ALA A 306 -5.28 0.55 -16.22
C ALA A 306 -4.92 -0.16 -17.53
N ALA A 307 -5.75 -0.01 -18.57
CA ALA A 307 -5.51 -0.59 -19.89
C ALA A 307 -4.22 -0.07 -20.54
N ARG A 308 -3.97 1.26 -20.44
CA ARG A 308 -2.77 1.88 -20.99
C ARG A 308 -1.49 1.37 -20.32
N VAL A 309 -1.50 1.19 -19.00
CA VAL A 309 -0.37 0.61 -18.26
C VAL A 309 -0.15 -0.84 -18.68
N SER A 310 -1.20 -1.67 -18.68
CA SER A 310 -1.12 -3.08 -19.06
C SER A 310 -0.56 -3.27 -20.49
N GLN A 311 -1.01 -2.43 -21.43
CA GLN A 311 -0.49 -2.41 -22.80
C GLN A 311 1.00 -2.07 -22.83
N LYS A 312 1.43 -1.04 -22.09
CA LYS A 312 2.84 -0.62 -22.05
C LYS A 312 3.74 -1.64 -21.33
N MET A 313 3.23 -2.35 -20.32
CA MET A 313 3.96 -3.45 -19.67
C MET A 313 4.22 -4.61 -20.63
N SER A 314 3.26 -4.87 -21.51
CA SER A 314 3.32 -5.96 -22.50
C SER A 314 4.08 -5.58 -23.77
N ALA A 315 4.31 -4.29 -24.01
CA ALA A 315 4.99 -3.80 -25.20
C ALA A 315 6.50 -4.10 -25.17
N ALA A 316 7.07 -4.41 -26.33
CA ALA A 316 8.52 -4.44 -26.49
C ALA A 316 9.10 -3.03 -26.27
N PRO A 317 10.28 -2.90 -25.65
CA PRO A 317 10.96 -1.61 -25.54
C PRO A 317 11.15 -0.98 -26.91
N ASP A 318 11.04 0.34 -26.98
CA ASP A 318 11.40 1.07 -28.18
C ASP A 318 12.94 1.00 -28.38
N ALA A 319 13.37 0.16 -29.32
CA ALA A 319 14.78 -0.04 -29.66
C ALA A 319 15.47 1.28 -30.05
N ALA A 320 14.74 2.28 -30.57
CA ALA A 320 15.31 3.58 -30.89
C ALA A 320 15.62 4.43 -29.64
N LYS A 321 14.89 4.23 -28.53
CA LYS A 321 15.18 4.86 -27.24
C LYS A 321 16.33 4.19 -26.48
N LEU A 322 16.57 2.91 -26.76
CA LEU A 322 17.69 2.13 -26.22
C LEU A 322 18.99 2.29 -27.02
N ALA A 323 18.90 2.80 -28.26
CA ALA A 323 20.06 3.05 -29.08
C ALA A 323 20.92 4.19 -28.46
N PRO A 324 22.26 4.02 -28.37
CA PRO A 324 23.14 5.08 -27.91
C PRO A 324 22.94 6.33 -28.77
N LYS A 325 22.69 7.48 -28.13
CA LYS A 325 22.53 8.77 -28.83
C LYS A 325 23.81 9.21 -29.57
N ASP A 326 24.96 8.70 -29.15
CA ASP A 326 26.25 8.99 -29.77
C ASP A 326 26.57 8.01 -30.91
N ARG A 327 26.64 8.53 -32.14
CA ARG A 327 27.04 7.78 -33.35
C ARG A 327 28.43 7.15 -33.25
N ARG A 328 29.33 7.63 -32.36
CA ARG A 328 30.65 7.02 -32.14
C ARG A 328 30.56 5.68 -31.39
N LEU A 329 29.62 5.52 -30.47
CA LEU A 329 29.37 4.26 -29.75
C LEU A 329 28.68 3.21 -30.64
N VAL A 330 27.88 3.65 -31.61
CA VAL A 330 27.23 2.78 -32.61
C VAL A 330 28.26 2.03 -33.47
N ARG A 331 29.47 2.57 -33.68
CA ARG A 331 30.55 1.90 -34.43
C ARG A 331 31.29 0.83 -33.63
N GLN A 332 31.27 0.87 -32.29
CA GLN A 332 31.90 -0.12 -31.42
C GLN A 332 30.96 -1.28 -31.05
N ALA A 333 29.65 -1.08 -31.10
CA ALA A 333 28.65 -2.14 -30.89
C ALA A 333 28.40 -2.94 -32.19
N LYS A 334 29.40 -3.72 -32.65
CA LYS A 334 29.20 -4.68 -33.75
C LYS A 334 28.44 -5.94 -33.35
N GLU A 335 28.26 -6.18 -32.05
CA GLU A 335 27.36 -7.23 -31.57
C GLU A 335 25.95 -6.65 -31.45
N ARG A 336 25.07 -7.10 -32.35
CA ARG A 336 23.62 -7.01 -32.10
C ARG A 336 23.38 -7.72 -30.78
N ILE A 337 23.09 -6.96 -29.72
CA ILE A 337 22.49 -7.50 -28.50
C ILE A 337 21.16 -8.12 -28.94
N ARG A 338 21.19 -9.42 -29.29
CA ARG A 338 19.99 -10.26 -29.39
C ARG A 338 19.58 -10.63 -27.97
N ALA A 339 19.33 -9.62 -27.12
CA ALA A 339 18.57 -9.88 -25.91
C ALA A 339 17.20 -10.30 -26.40
N GLY A 340 16.68 -11.43 -25.92
CA GLY A 340 15.25 -11.70 -26.05
C GLY A 340 14.52 -10.65 -25.24
N GLU A 341 14.29 -9.47 -25.80
CA GLU A 341 13.71 -8.31 -25.12
C GLU A 341 12.36 -8.58 -24.42
N PRO A 342 11.49 -9.47 -24.95
CA PRO A 342 10.33 -9.96 -24.20
C PRO A 342 10.71 -10.70 -22.91
N ARG A 343 11.85 -11.43 -22.89
CA ARG A 343 12.38 -12.10 -21.69
C ARG A 343 12.95 -11.13 -20.65
N MET A 344 13.30 -9.90 -21.04
CA MET A 344 13.84 -8.88 -20.15
C MET A 344 12.76 -7.96 -19.55
N ALA A 345 11.53 -8.01 -20.06
CA ALA A 345 10.43 -7.22 -19.51
C ALA A 345 10.15 -7.53 -18.03
N PRO A 346 10.08 -8.80 -17.58
CA PRO A 346 9.90 -9.11 -16.16
C PRO A 346 11.01 -8.52 -15.28
N LEU A 347 12.27 -8.63 -15.71
CA LEU A 347 13.40 -8.08 -14.94
C LEU A 347 13.34 -6.55 -14.82
N ARG A 348 12.95 -5.84 -15.89
CA ARG A 348 12.77 -4.38 -15.81
C ARG A 348 11.66 -4.01 -14.81
N GLN A 349 10.54 -4.75 -14.82
CA GLN A 349 9.47 -4.52 -13.87
C GLN A 349 9.90 -4.79 -12.43
N GLU A 350 10.69 -5.84 -12.19
CA GLU A 350 11.26 -6.12 -10.87
C GLU A 350 12.22 -5.03 -10.39
N ILE A 351 13.06 -4.49 -11.30
CA ILE A 351 13.97 -3.38 -10.98
C ILE A 351 13.17 -2.13 -10.59
N HIS A 352 12.16 -1.76 -11.38
CA HIS A 352 11.32 -0.61 -11.07
C HIS A 352 10.53 -0.81 -9.78
N ALA A 353 9.91 -1.98 -9.58
CA ALA A 353 9.21 -2.30 -8.35
C ALA A 353 10.14 -2.26 -7.12
N THR A 354 11.40 -2.68 -7.27
CA THR A 354 12.43 -2.59 -6.22
C THR A 354 12.77 -1.13 -5.88
N GLN A 355 12.89 -0.28 -6.89
CA GLN A 355 13.10 1.16 -6.71
C GLN A 355 11.89 1.79 -6.00
N THR A 356 10.68 1.48 -6.44
CA THR A 356 9.43 1.97 -5.83
C THR A 356 9.29 1.50 -4.38
N ALA A 357 9.57 0.23 -4.09
CA ALA A 357 9.55 -0.30 -2.73
C ALA A 357 10.47 0.49 -1.80
N ARG A 358 11.70 0.78 -2.24
CA ARG A 358 12.67 1.59 -1.49
C ARG A 358 12.22 3.04 -1.33
N ALA A 359 11.64 3.66 -2.36
CA ALA A 359 11.11 5.02 -2.29
C ALA A 359 9.93 5.14 -1.32
N LEU A 360 9.13 4.08 -1.19
CA LEU A 360 8.09 3.95 -0.16
C LEU A 360 8.64 3.62 1.23
N GLY A 361 9.96 3.42 1.36
CA GLY A 361 10.66 3.22 2.61
C GLY A 361 10.81 1.75 3.02
N ALA A 362 10.65 0.79 2.11
CA ALA A 362 11.00 -0.60 2.40
C ALA A 362 12.51 -0.70 2.64
N SER A 363 12.91 -1.42 3.70
CA SER A 363 14.31 -1.54 4.10
C SER A 363 14.65 -2.96 4.51
N GLY A 364 15.83 -3.44 4.09
CA GLY A 364 16.22 -4.85 4.17
C GLY A 364 16.00 -5.59 2.85
N VAL A 365 16.92 -6.50 2.49
CA VAL A 365 16.89 -7.17 1.18
C VAL A 365 15.62 -8.00 1.01
N ARG A 366 15.25 -8.77 2.05
CA ARG A 366 14.06 -9.63 2.01
C ARG A 366 12.78 -8.81 1.88
N GLU A 367 12.65 -7.78 2.71
CA GLU A 367 11.47 -6.91 2.78
C GLU A 367 11.27 -6.15 1.46
N VAL A 368 12.35 -5.61 0.90
CA VAL A 368 12.34 -4.96 -0.43
C VAL A 368 11.94 -5.94 -1.52
N THR A 369 12.50 -7.15 -1.55
CA THR A 369 12.15 -8.15 -2.58
C THR A 369 10.69 -8.59 -2.48
N GLN A 370 10.18 -8.79 -1.26
CA GLN A 370 8.77 -9.15 -1.04
C GLN A 370 7.83 -8.02 -1.49
N ALA A 371 8.12 -6.79 -1.10
CA ALA A 371 7.36 -5.61 -1.52
C ALA A 371 7.41 -5.43 -3.05
N ALA A 372 8.58 -5.56 -3.67
CA ALA A 372 8.74 -5.41 -5.11
C ALA A 372 7.90 -6.45 -5.89
N ALA A 373 7.89 -7.71 -5.45
CA ALA A 373 7.06 -8.73 -6.08
C ALA A 373 5.56 -8.39 -6.01
N ARG A 374 5.11 -7.91 -4.85
CA ARG A 374 3.73 -7.47 -4.65
C ARG A 374 3.39 -6.24 -5.50
N ILE A 375 4.25 -5.23 -5.51
CA ILE A 375 4.10 -3.99 -6.29
C ILE A 375 4.02 -4.30 -7.79
N ALA A 376 4.88 -5.19 -8.31
CA ALA A 376 4.84 -5.58 -9.72
C ALA A 376 3.55 -6.34 -10.10
N GLN A 377 3.06 -7.20 -9.21
CA GLN A 377 1.77 -7.90 -9.40
C GLN A 377 0.61 -6.89 -9.45
N VAL A 378 0.61 -5.95 -8.53
CA VAL A 378 -0.37 -4.86 -8.43
C VAL A 378 -0.31 -4.02 -9.72
N ALA A 379 0.87 -3.57 -10.15
CA ALA A 379 1.03 -2.78 -11.38
C ALA A 379 0.54 -3.48 -12.66
N ALA A 380 0.63 -4.81 -12.71
CA ALA A 380 0.17 -5.60 -13.86
C ALA A 380 -1.36 -5.67 -14.00
N ASP A 381 -2.10 -5.40 -12.93
CA ASP A 381 -3.56 -5.48 -12.87
C ASP A 381 -4.12 -4.39 -11.95
N LEU A 382 -3.98 -3.14 -12.40
CA LEU A 382 -4.39 -1.95 -11.65
C LEU A 382 -5.92 -1.90 -11.38
N GLU A 383 -6.71 -2.62 -12.18
CA GLU A 383 -8.17 -2.63 -12.07
C GLU A 383 -8.65 -3.68 -11.07
N ASN A 384 -8.04 -4.88 -11.07
CA ASN A 384 -8.55 -6.00 -10.28
C ASN A 384 -7.72 -6.34 -9.05
N TYR A 385 -6.72 -5.51 -8.67
CA TYR A 385 -5.86 -5.68 -7.48
C TYR A 385 -6.39 -6.69 -6.47
N PRO A 386 -5.73 -7.79 -6.13
CA PRO A 386 -6.25 -8.67 -5.09
C PRO A 386 -6.12 -7.99 -3.72
N LEU A 387 -7.07 -7.12 -3.37
CA LEU A 387 -7.38 -6.76 -1.99
C LEU A 387 -7.90 -8.05 -1.37
N ALA A 388 -7.33 -8.47 -0.24
CA ALA A 388 -8.18 -9.14 0.74
C ALA A 388 -9.35 -8.18 0.96
N SER A 389 -10.57 -8.71 1.06
CA SER A 389 -11.73 -7.92 1.43
C SER A 389 -11.36 -6.96 2.56
N HIS A 390 -12.03 -5.80 2.59
CA HIS A 390 -11.87 -4.82 3.67
C HIS A 390 -11.64 -5.57 4.98
N PRO A 391 -10.70 -5.19 5.86
CA PRO A 391 -10.50 -5.90 7.11
C PRO A 391 -11.74 -5.72 8.00
N ALA A 392 -12.85 -6.39 7.66
CA ALA A 392 -13.73 -7.08 8.57
C ALA A 392 -12.85 -8.09 9.28
N GLN A 393 -11.94 -7.56 10.11
CA GLN A 393 -11.43 -8.33 11.21
C GLN A 393 -12.69 -8.79 11.92
N THR A 394 -12.78 -10.11 12.02
CA THR A 394 -13.47 -10.82 13.07
C THR A 394 -13.17 -10.16 14.41
N ALA A 395 -13.74 -8.98 14.65
CA ALA A 395 -13.88 -8.44 15.97
C ALA A 395 -14.72 -9.50 16.67
N PRO A 396 -14.19 -10.18 17.70
CA PRO A 396 -15.02 -11.06 18.48
C PRO A 396 -16.22 -10.24 18.94
N GLU A 397 -17.42 -10.73 18.64
CA GLU A 397 -18.59 -10.30 19.39
C GLU A 397 -18.22 -10.55 20.86
N ASN A 398 -18.25 -9.49 21.66
CA ASN A 398 -17.90 -9.39 23.09
C ASN A 398 -16.49 -8.86 23.41
N SER A 399 -16.46 -7.57 23.77
CA SER A 399 -15.65 -7.03 24.88
C SER A 399 -16.43 -5.91 25.55
#